data_AF-A0A1J1HRX8-F1
#
_entry.id   AF-A0A1J1HRX8-F1
#
_cell.length_a   1.000
_cell.length_b   1.000
_cell.length_c   1.000
_cell.angle_alpha   90.00
_cell.angle_beta   90.00
_cell.angle_gamma   90.00
#
_symmetry.space_group_name_H-M   'P 1'
#
loop_
_entity.id
_entity.type
_entity.pdbx_description
1 polymer ?
#
loop_
_entity_poly.entity_id
_entity_poly.type
_entity_poly.pdbx_seq_one_letter_code
_entity_poly.pdbx_strand_id
1 'polypeptide(L)'
;MNVNEETEPKNIPSTSRNPFSSDIMSTSYSEISSASAAVQNYEKMDVGEDLIDDEREQRRNRPDSLYDPYDNEGQFIPDDNNPAMKHYVAPDLEYKIKVSSPVGSGQPFNSLPKQFSSSLPPQLDSNVLSDLEIEAQYLAANIDNLTENLTNLLHSISSITADNVDVYKNSVSKLTDTIDSNIKSMYSIIAKSEEISKSMNKAEQMATRIREIRRLVDMFEAAL
;
A
#
# COMPACT_ATOMS: atom_id res chain seq x y z
N MET A 1 -1.44 64.90 -47.65
CA MET A 1 -2.55 64.25 -48.37
C MET A 1 -1.92 63.29 -49.37
N ASN A 2 -1.51 62.10 -48.92
CA ASN A 2 -2.29 60.87 -48.78
C ASN A 2 -2.66 60.26 -50.14
N VAL A 3 -1.88 59.27 -50.57
CA VAL A 3 -2.39 58.15 -51.37
C VAL A 3 -1.77 56.90 -50.76
N ASN A 4 -2.60 56.16 -50.04
CA ASN A 4 -2.25 54.93 -49.33
C ASN A 4 -1.98 53.81 -50.34
N GLU A 5 -0.84 53.15 -50.19
CA GLU A 5 -0.48 51.92 -50.87
C GLU A 5 -0.97 50.75 -49.98
N GLU A 6 -2.21 50.32 -50.18
CA GLU A 6 -2.80 49.17 -49.48
C GLU A 6 -2.73 47.97 -50.43
N THR A 7 -1.78 47.08 -50.15
CA THR A 7 -1.52 45.86 -50.92
C THR A 7 -2.47 44.75 -50.45
N GLU A 8 -3.36 44.31 -51.34
CA GLU A 8 -4.20 43.12 -51.15
C GLU A 8 -3.35 41.85 -50.92
N PRO A 9 -3.63 41.03 -49.88
CA PRO A 9 -3.05 39.71 -49.78
C PRO A 9 -3.77 38.72 -50.71
N LYS A 10 -3.04 38.23 -51.71
CA LYS A 10 -3.44 37.11 -52.58
C LYS A 10 -3.68 35.85 -51.74
N ASN A 11 -4.90 35.33 -51.82
CA ASN A 11 -5.32 34.07 -51.21
C ASN A 11 -4.65 32.89 -51.98
N ILE A 12 -3.70 32.20 -51.34
CA ILE A 12 -3.04 31.00 -51.86
C ILE A 12 -3.52 29.82 -51.01
N PRO A 13 -4.20 28.79 -51.57
CA PRO A 13 -4.59 27.63 -50.80
C PRO A 13 -3.36 26.76 -50.50
N SER A 14 -2.89 26.77 -49.26
CA SER A 14 -1.84 25.90 -48.76
C SER A 14 -2.36 24.48 -48.57
N THR A 15 -2.36 23.68 -49.65
CA THR A 15 -2.46 22.22 -49.53
C THR A 15 -1.13 21.66 -49.03
N SER A 16 -0.90 21.70 -47.72
CA SER A 16 0.13 20.90 -47.05
C SER A 16 -0.56 19.80 -46.25
N ARG A 17 -0.83 18.66 -46.90
CA ARG A 17 -1.21 17.44 -46.21
C ARG A 17 0.03 16.89 -45.50
N ASN A 18 0.20 17.24 -44.23
CA ASN A 18 1.07 16.50 -43.33
C ASN A 18 0.51 15.07 -43.17
N PRO A 19 1.30 14.01 -43.39
CA PRO A 19 0.83 12.62 -43.22
C PRO A 19 0.77 12.19 -41.75
N PHE A 20 1.12 13.07 -40.81
CA PHE A 20 1.00 12.84 -39.38
C PHE A 20 -0.22 13.58 -38.84
N SER A 21 -1.42 13.02 -39.09
CA SER A 21 -2.61 13.40 -38.33
C SER A 21 -2.52 12.75 -36.96
N SER A 22 -2.64 13.54 -35.89
CA SER A 22 -2.85 13.08 -34.51
C SER A 22 -3.97 12.04 -34.39
N ASP A 23 -4.86 11.99 -35.39
CA ASP A 23 -5.97 11.06 -35.48
C ASP A 23 -5.54 9.61 -35.60
N ILE A 24 -4.38 9.30 -36.22
CA ILE A 24 -3.90 7.91 -36.39
C ILE A 24 -3.49 7.33 -35.01
N MET A 25 -2.93 8.17 -34.15
CA MET A 25 -2.51 7.78 -32.80
C MET A 25 -3.73 7.56 -31.90
N SER A 26 -4.77 8.41 -32.02
CA SER A 26 -6.03 8.27 -31.28
C SER A 26 -6.92 7.11 -31.77
N THR A 27 -6.90 6.79 -33.07
CA THR A 27 -7.65 5.63 -33.61
C THR A 27 -7.05 4.30 -33.15
N SER A 28 -5.72 4.20 -33.03
CA SER A 28 -5.07 2.97 -32.55
C SER A 28 -5.45 2.62 -31.10
N TYR A 29 -5.58 3.61 -30.21
CA TYR A 29 -6.10 3.37 -28.85
C TYR A 29 -7.59 3.00 -28.83
N SER A 30 -8.36 3.51 -29.78
CA SER A 30 -9.81 3.25 -29.87
C SER A 30 -10.12 1.84 -30.39
N GLU A 31 -9.31 1.32 -31.33
CA GLU A 31 -9.46 -0.04 -31.87
C GLU A 31 -8.99 -1.12 -30.89
N ILE A 32 -8.00 -0.84 -30.04
CA ILE A 32 -7.62 -1.77 -28.96
C ILE A 32 -8.71 -1.84 -27.88
N SER A 33 -9.42 -0.73 -27.64
CA SER A 33 -10.58 -0.70 -26.72
C SER A 33 -11.77 -1.53 -27.26
N SER A 34 -12.02 -1.51 -28.57
CA SER A 34 -13.06 -2.35 -29.19
C SER A 34 -12.65 -3.82 -29.35
N ALA A 35 -11.36 -4.11 -29.54
CA ALA A 35 -10.85 -5.49 -29.48
C ALA A 35 -10.88 -6.06 -28.04
N SER A 36 -10.69 -5.21 -27.03
CA SER A 36 -10.88 -5.56 -25.61
C SER A 36 -12.34 -5.90 -25.29
N ALA A 37 -13.31 -5.30 -25.98
CA ALA A 37 -14.73 -5.64 -25.85
C ALA A 37 -15.05 -7.06 -26.36
N ALA A 38 -14.24 -7.64 -27.26
CA ALA A 38 -14.41 -9.01 -27.74
C ALA A 38 -13.77 -10.07 -26.82
N VAL A 39 -13.02 -9.66 -25.78
CA VAL A 39 -12.41 -10.54 -24.77
C VAL A 39 -12.99 -10.22 -23.39
N GLN A 40 -14.31 -10.04 -23.31
CA GLN A 40 -15.04 -9.89 -22.04
C GLN A 40 -15.64 -11.22 -21.58
N ASN A 41 -14.79 -12.18 -21.24
CA ASN A 41 -15.16 -13.36 -20.45
C ASN A 41 -14.12 -13.60 -19.35
N TYR A 42 -13.81 -12.56 -18.59
CA TYR A 42 -13.30 -12.70 -17.23
C TYR A 42 -14.27 -11.97 -16.30
N GLU A 43 -14.80 -12.71 -15.33
CA GLU A 43 -15.75 -12.24 -14.33
C GLU A 43 -15.27 -10.94 -13.66
N LYS A 44 -16.16 -9.95 -13.66
CA LYS A 44 -16.02 -8.69 -12.93
C LYS A 44 -16.08 -8.99 -11.43
N MET A 45 -14.97 -8.87 -10.71
CA MET A 45 -15.03 -8.65 -9.25
C MET A 45 -15.56 -7.24 -9.02
N ASP A 46 -16.75 -7.17 -8.44
CA ASP A 46 -17.43 -5.94 -8.05
C ASP A 46 -16.86 -5.47 -6.71
N VAL A 47 -16.08 -4.39 -6.73
CA VAL A 47 -15.66 -3.69 -5.51
C VAL A 47 -16.58 -2.49 -5.35
N GLY A 48 -17.65 -2.66 -4.56
CA GLY A 48 -18.61 -1.61 -4.23
C GLY A 48 -17.99 -0.53 -3.35
N GLU A 49 -18.33 0.73 -3.62
CA GLU A 49 -17.95 1.93 -2.85
C GLU A 49 -18.82 2.14 -1.57
N ASP A 50 -19.22 1.08 -0.87
CA ASP A 50 -20.16 1.16 0.27
C ASP A 50 -19.51 0.86 1.64
N LEU A 51 -18.39 1.50 2.00
CA LEU A 51 -17.68 1.22 3.28
C LEU A 51 -17.29 2.47 4.09
N ILE A 52 -18.11 3.53 4.11
CA ILE A 52 -17.87 4.69 4.99
C ILE A 52 -18.95 4.91 6.07
N ASP A 53 -20.12 4.27 5.99
CA ASP A 53 -21.22 4.54 6.94
C ASP A 53 -21.39 3.50 8.08
N ASP A 54 -20.70 2.37 8.06
CA ASP A 54 -20.91 1.27 9.02
C ASP A 54 -20.29 1.47 10.43
N GLU A 55 -19.32 2.39 10.60
CA GLU A 55 -18.66 2.57 11.91
C GLU A 55 -19.53 3.31 12.95
N ARG A 56 -20.53 4.09 12.51
CA ARG A 56 -21.38 4.89 13.41
C ARG A 56 -22.53 4.07 14.02
N GLU A 57 -23.02 3.05 13.33
CA GLU A 57 -24.12 2.21 13.81
C GLU A 57 -23.63 1.09 14.74
N GLN A 58 -22.41 0.58 14.55
CA GLN A 58 -21.83 -0.44 15.44
C GLN A 58 -21.53 0.08 16.86
N ARG A 59 -21.34 1.40 17.02
CA ARG A 59 -21.18 2.04 18.34
C ARG A 59 -22.46 2.08 19.18
N ARG A 60 -23.65 1.92 18.57
CA ARG A 60 -24.94 2.00 19.28
C ARG A 60 -25.45 0.65 19.80
N ASN A 61 -24.91 -0.46 19.29
CA ASN A 61 -25.38 -1.81 19.62
C ASN A 61 -24.38 -2.61 20.49
N ARG A 62 -23.48 -1.94 21.21
CA ARG A 62 -22.57 -2.62 22.13
C ARG A 62 -23.37 -3.21 23.31
N PRO A 63 -23.31 -4.53 23.56
CA PRO A 63 -24.03 -5.14 24.68
C PRO A 63 -23.50 -4.61 26.01
N ASP A 64 -24.42 -4.36 26.94
CA ASP A 64 -24.25 -3.75 28.28
C ASP A 64 -23.39 -4.57 29.27
N SER A 65 -22.67 -5.59 28.77
CA SER A 65 -21.95 -6.58 29.57
C SER A 65 -20.45 -6.29 29.70
N LEU A 66 -19.95 -5.16 29.19
CA LEU A 66 -18.59 -4.69 29.50
C LEU A 66 -18.66 -3.48 30.43
N TYR A 67 -19.29 -3.68 31.59
CA TYR A 67 -19.09 -2.81 32.74
C TYR A 67 -17.69 -3.12 33.27
N ASP A 68 -16.73 -2.26 32.95
CA ASP A 68 -15.43 -2.23 33.60
C ASP A 68 -15.64 -1.58 34.98
N PRO A 69 -15.53 -2.31 36.12
CA PRO A 69 -15.84 -1.76 37.45
C PRO A 69 -14.85 -0.68 37.92
N TYR A 70 -13.90 -0.28 37.08
CA TYR A 70 -12.88 0.72 37.34
C TYR A 70 -12.93 1.90 36.38
N ASP A 71 -14.11 2.24 35.85
CA ASP A 71 -14.31 3.51 35.17
C ASP A 71 -14.23 4.66 36.20
N ASN A 72 -13.00 5.00 36.57
CA ASN A 72 -12.66 6.13 37.42
C ASN A 72 -12.84 7.40 36.59
N GLU A 73 -14.08 7.85 36.44
CA GLU A 73 -14.43 9.19 35.98
C GLU A 73 -13.90 10.21 37.00
N GLY A 74 -12.59 10.48 36.94
CA GLY A 74 -11.94 11.54 37.66
C GLY A 74 -12.46 12.88 37.15
N GLN A 75 -13.02 13.69 38.03
CA GLN A 75 -13.55 15.01 37.67
C GLN A 75 -12.41 15.89 37.12
N PHE A 76 -12.49 16.20 35.82
CA PHE A 76 -11.55 17.03 35.10
C PHE A 76 -11.66 18.49 35.56
N ILE A 77 -10.67 18.96 36.33
CA ILE A 77 -10.49 20.39 36.62
C ILE A 77 -9.25 20.84 35.83
N PRO A 78 -9.42 21.54 34.69
CA PRO A 78 -8.29 22.11 33.98
C PRO A 78 -7.66 23.25 34.80
N ASP A 79 -6.34 23.22 34.97
CA ASP A 79 -5.57 24.34 35.54
C ASP A 79 -5.23 25.33 34.41
N ASP A 80 -5.69 26.57 34.55
CA ASP A 80 -5.52 27.65 33.57
C ASP A 80 -4.04 28.02 33.32
N ASN A 81 -3.11 27.59 34.20
CA ASN A 81 -1.69 28.00 34.12
C ASN A 81 -0.76 26.94 33.52
N ASN A 82 -1.18 25.69 33.36
CA ASN A 82 -0.37 24.66 32.71
C ASN A 82 -1.23 23.53 32.09
N PRO A 83 -1.57 23.63 30.79
CA PRO A 83 -2.50 22.70 30.14
C PRO A 83 -1.95 21.27 29.94
N ALA A 84 -0.69 21.01 30.29
CA ALA A 84 -0.07 19.69 30.17
C ALA A 84 -0.14 18.85 31.45
N MET A 85 -0.48 19.43 32.61
CA MET A 85 -0.40 18.72 33.89
C MET A 85 -1.79 18.19 34.31
N LYS A 86 -1.95 16.87 34.29
CA LYS A 86 -3.18 16.19 34.67
C LYS A 86 -3.17 15.90 36.18
N HIS A 87 -4.08 16.51 36.94
CA HIS A 87 -4.24 16.25 38.37
C HIS A 87 -5.26 15.12 38.61
N TYR A 88 -4.79 13.98 39.09
CA TYR A 88 -5.65 12.89 39.54
C TYR A 88 -5.83 12.96 41.05
N VAL A 89 -6.91 13.61 41.48
CA VAL A 89 -7.31 13.65 42.89
C VAL A 89 -8.52 12.73 43.03
N ALA A 90 -8.39 11.69 43.86
CA ALA A 90 -9.55 10.84 44.16
C ALA A 90 -10.65 11.69 44.81
N PRO A 91 -11.92 11.56 44.39
CA PRO A 91 -13.02 12.15 45.14
C PRO A 91 -12.96 11.62 46.58
N ASP A 92 -13.20 12.50 47.54
CA ASP A 92 -13.14 12.17 48.97
C ASP A 92 -11.74 11.75 49.48
N LEU A 93 -10.65 12.26 48.87
CA LEU A 93 -9.28 12.01 49.33
C LEU A 93 -9.09 12.30 50.83
N GLU A 94 -9.70 13.36 51.35
CA GLU A 94 -9.65 13.71 52.78
C GLU A 94 -10.34 12.65 53.65
N TYR A 95 -11.52 12.17 53.24
CA TYR A 95 -12.24 11.11 53.94
C TYR A 95 -11.45 9.80 53.89
N LYS A 96 -10.91 9.44 52.71
CA LYS A 96 -10.06 8.26 52.52
C LYS A 96 -8.81 8.29 53.39
N ILE A 97 -8.13 9.44 53.51
CA ILE A 97 -6.98 9.60 54.40
C ILE A 97 -7.41 9.45 55.87
N LYS A 98 -8.54 10.03 56.27
CA LYS A 98 -9.08 9.90 57.63
C LYS A 98 -9.43 8.46 58.02
N VAL A 99 -9.94 7.64 57.09
CA VAL A 99 -10.22 6.21 57.36
C VAL A 99 -9.00 5.30 57.16
N SER A 100 -8.00 5.73 56.38
CA SER A 100 -6.77 4.96 56.12
C SER A 100 -5.69 5.19 57.18
N SER A 101 -5.76 6.30 57.92
CA SER A 101 -4.91 6.54 59.07
C SER A 101 -5.52 5.87 60.31
N PRO A 102 -4.73 5.26 61.21
CA PRO A 102 -5.26 4.86 62.51
C PRO A 102 -5.83 6.13 63.15
N VAL A 103 -7.10 6.09 63.59
CA VAL A 103 -7.72 7.21 64.32
C VAL A 103 -6.96 7.41 65.63
N GLY A 104 -5.88 8.19 65.56
CA GLY A 104 -5.22 8.81 66.71
C GLY A 104 -6.00 10.04 67.07
N SER A 105 -7.20 9.85 67.63
CA SER A 105 -7.92 10.93 68.28
C SER A 105 -7.04 11.52 69.40
N GLY A 106 -6.93 12.85 69.39
CA GLY A 106 -6.08 13.67 70.24
C GLY A 106 -5.68 13.07 71.60
N GLN A 107 -4.40 12.79 71.74
CA GLN A 107 -3.74 12.70 73.04
C GLN A 107 -2.42 13.48 72.98
N PRO A 108 -2.14 14.35 73.97
CA PRO A 108 -0.91 15.11 74.02
C PRO A 108 0.27 14.17 74.26
N PHE A 109 1.42 14.58 73.75
CA PHE A 109 2.75 14.05 74.03
C PHE A 109 2.93 13.62 75.50
N ASN A 110 2.81 12.32 75.79
CA ASN A 110 3.57 11.57 76.79
C ASN A 110 2.84 10.27 77.13
N SER A 111 3.24 9.18 76.49
CA SER A 111 3.42 7.84 77.07
C SER A 111 3.41 6.82 75.93
N LEU A 112 4.59 6.48 75.42
CA LEU A 112 4.76 5.23 74.70
C LEU A 112 4.37 4.09 75.65
N PRO A 113 3.35 3.26 75.36
CA PRO A 113 3.30 1.95 75.96
C PRO A 113 4.42 1.14 75.30
N LYS A 114 5.48 0.87 76.06
CA LYS A 114 6.43 -0.20 75.78
C LYS A 114 5.67 -1.54 75.85
N GLN A 115 4.92 -1.85 74.81
CA GLN A 115 4.36 -3.17 74.55
C GLN A 115 4.64 -3.57 73.10
N PHE A 116 5.89 -3.40 72.67
CA PHE A 116 6.49 -4.24 71.63
C PHE A 116 7.47 -5.18 72.32
N SER A 117 6.93 -6.07 73.16
CA SER A 117 7.66 -7.26 73.58
C SER A 117 7.91 -8.09 72.33
N SER A 118 9.12 -7.97 71.79
CA SER A 118 9.88 -9.05 71.14
C SER A 118 9.07 -10.02 70.27
N SER A 119 8.20 -9.55 69.40
CA SER A 119 7.99 -10.27 68.15
C SER A 119 9.21 -9.91 67.31
N LEU A 120 10.27 -10.71 67.43
CA LEU A 120 11.24 -10.84 66.36
C LEU A 120 10.42 -10.92 65.06
N PRO A 121 10.67 -10.11 64.02
CA PRO A 121 10.01 -10.35 62.73
C PRO A 121 10.16 -11.85 62.41
N PRO A 122 9.12 -12.52 61.90
CA PRO A 122 9.19 -13.97 61.66
C PRO A 122 10.51 -14.23 60.95
N GLN A 123 11.36 -15.09 61.55
CA GLN A 123 12.70 -15.33 61.02
C GLN A 123 12.51 -15.89 59.62
N LEU A 124 12.74 -15.05 58.61
CA LEU A 124 12.66 -15.44 57.20
C LEU A 124 13.68 -16.56 57.00
N ASP A 125 13.21 -17.72 56.56
CA ASP A 125 14.08 -18.85 56.29
C ASP A 125 15.04 -18.49 55.16
N SER A 126 16.33 -18.37 55.51
CA SER A 126 17.38 -17.97 54.58
C SER A 126 17.51 -18.92 53.39
N ASN A 127 17.10 -20.19 53.53
CA ASN A 127 17.15 -21.16 52.45
C ASN A 127 16.12 -20.84 51.37
N VAL A 128 14.89 -20.47 51.77
CA VAL A 128 13.82 -20.10 50.84
C VAL A 128 14.17 -18.82 50.07
N LEU A 129 14.82 -17.85 50.72
CA LEU A 129 15.29 -16.64 50.04
C LEU A 129 16.41 -16.96 49.03
N SER A 130 17.33 -17.86 49.39
CA SER A 130 18.39 -18.32 48.49
C SER A 130 17.83 -19.06 47.27
N ASP A 131 16.85 -19.94 47.47
CA ASP A 131 16.20 -20.68 46.38
C ASP A 131 15.43 -19.72 45.46
N LEU A 132 14.74 -18.74 46.03
CA LEU A 132 14.04 -17.70 45.28
C LEU A 132 15.03 -16.86 44.44
N GLU A 133 16.18 -16.51 45.00
CA GLU A 133 17.22 -15.77 44.28
C GLU A 133 17.82 -16.60 43.14
N ILE A 134 18.10 -17.88 43.37
CA ILE A 134 18.58 -18.79 42.33
C ILE A 134 17.56 -18.93 41.19
N GLU A 135 16.28 -19.13 41.52
CA GLU A 135 15.20 -19.24 40.53
C GLU A 135 15.00 -17.92 39.78
N ALA A 136 15.08 -16.77 40.47
CA ALA A 136 15.00 -15.45 39.86
C ALA A 136 16.17 -15.20 38.89
N GLN A 137 17.39 -15.60 39.26
CA GLN A 137 18.57 -15.52 38.38
C GLN A 137 18.43 -16.44 37.16
N TYR A 138 17.91 -17.67 37.36
CA TYR A 138 17.65 -18.60 36.27
C TYR A 138 16.59 -18.07 35.30
N LEU A 139 15.50 -17.52 35.82
CA LEU A 139 14.44 -16.91 35.02
C LEU A 139 14.96 -15.71 34.23
N ALA A 140 15.75 -14.84 34.87
CA ALA A 140 16.38 -13.70 34.21
C ALA A 140 17.26 -14.17 33.03
N ALA A 141 18.12 -15.16 33.25
CA ALA A 141 18.97 -15.72 32.19
C ALA A 141 18.15 -16.33 31.03
N ASN A 142 17.03 -17.00 31.33
CA ASN A 142 16.15 -17.55 30.29
C ASN A 142 15.46 -16.45 29.47
N ILE A 143 15.04 -15.35 30.12
CA ILE A 143 14.45 -14.20 29.43
C ILE A 143 15.49 -13.52 28.55
N ASP A 144 16.73 -13.38 29.01
CA ASP A 144 17.83 -12.82 28.21
C ASP A 144 18.08 -13.67 26.95
N ASN A 145 18.17 -15.00 27.11
CA ASN A 145 18.32 -15.93 25.99
C ASN A 145 17.13 -15.86 25.01
N LEU A 146 15.90 -15.81 25.52
CA LEU A 146 14.71 -15.69 24.67
C LEU A 146 14.72 -14.36 23.89
N THR A 147 15.05 -13.27 24.57
CA THR A 147 15.09 -11.94 23.97
C THR A 147 16.14 -11.87 22.85
N GLU A 148 17.35 -12.38 23.10
CA GLU A 148 18.39 -12.48 22.09
C GLU A 148 17.95 -13.31 20.89
N ASN A 149 17.33 -14.48 21.12
CA ASN A 149 16.83 -15.33 20.06
C ASN A 149 15.73 -14.64 19.22
N LEU A 150 14.81 -13.93 19.87
CA LEU A 150 13.77 -13.17 19.17
C LEU A 150 14.36 -12.02 18.35
N THR A 151 15.35 -11.29 18.89
CA THR A 151 16.06 -10.25 18.16
C THR A 151 16.74 -10.80 16.91
N ASN A 152 17.45 -11.93 17.03
CA ASN A 152 18.11 -12.57 15.90
C ASN A 152 17.11 -13.06 14.84
N LEU A 153 15.99 -13.66 15.27
CA LEU A 153 14.95 -14.11 14.35
C LEU A 153 14.28 -12.93 13.63
N LEU A 154 13.99 -11.83 14.34
CA LEU A 154 13.40 -10.63 13.76
C LEU A 154 14.34 -9.99 12.74
N HIS A 155 15.64 -9.92 13.04
CA HIS A 155 16.65 -9.47 12.07
C HIS A 155 16.69 -10.37 10.83
N SER A 156 16.63 -11.69 11.00
CA SER A 156 16.57 -12.63 9.87
C SER A 156 15.31 -12.42 9.01
N ILE A 157 14.13 -12.32 9.62
CA ILE A 157 12.87 -12.06 8.90
C ILE A 157 12.89 -10.70 8.19
N SER A 158 13.43 -9.67 8.86
CA SER A 158 13.58 -8.33 8.26
C SER A 158 14.51 -8.36 7.05
N SER A 159 15.61 -9.09 7.12
CA SER A 159 16.54 -9.27 6.00
C SER A 159 15.85 -9.95 4.82
N ILE A 160 15.15 -11.06 5.07
CA ILE A 160 14.42 -11.79 4.02
C ILE A 160 13.35 -10.89 3.38
N THR A 161 12.67 -10.07 4.18
CA THR A 161 11.64 -9.15 3.68
C THR A 161 12.27 -8.06 2.80
N ALA A 162 13.43 -7.53 3.18
CA ALA A 162 14.18 -6.58 2.35
C ALA A 162 14.63 -7.23 1.03
N ASP A 163 15.17 -8.44 1.08
CA ASP A 163 15.59 -9.20 -0.11
C ASP A 163 14.41 -9.46 -1.06
N ASN A 164 13.23 -9.78 -0.52
CA ASN A 164 12.02 -9.98 -1.31
C ASN A 164 11.61 -8.71 -2.08
N VAL A 165 11.67 -7.54 -1.43
CA VAL A 165 11.37 -6.26 -2.08
C VAL A 165 12.34 -6.01 -3.24
N ASP A 166 13.63 -6.29 -3.04
CA ASP A 166 14.64 -6.14 -4.09
C ASP A 166 14.41 -7.11 -5.25
N VAL A 167 14.04 -8.37 -4.97
CA VAL A 167 13.67 -9.35 -6.01
C VAL A 167 12.46 -8.88 -6.82
N TYR A 168 11.40 -8.36 -6.17
CA TYR A 168 10.24 -7.83 -6.88
C TYR A 168 10.60 -6.63 -7.77
N LYS A 169 11.34 -5.67 -7.22
CA LYS A 169 11.82 -4.51 -7.98
C LYS A 169 12.62 -4.93 -9.22
N ASN A 170 13.56 -5.86 -9.06
CA ASN A 170 14.36 -6.38 -10.16
C ASN A 170 13.53 -7.14 -11.20
N SER A 171 12.55 -7.91 -10.75
CA SER A 171 11.67 -8.69 -11.63
C SER A 171 10.78 -7.78 -12.48
N VAL A 172 10.20 -6.75 -11.86
CA VAL A 172 9.41 -5.73 -12.58
C VAL A 172 10.28 -4.99 -13.59
N SER A 173 11.48 -4.55 -13.21
CA SER A 173 12.40 -3.88 -14.14
C SER A 173 12.72 -4.76 -15.35
N LYS A 174 13.07 -6.02 -15.14
CA LYS A 174 13.36 -6.98 -16.23
C LYS A 174 12.15 -7.23 -17.12
N LEU A 175 10.96 -7.31 -16.53
CA LEU A 175 9.72 -7.44 -17.29
C LEU A 175 9.48 -6.21 -18.17
N THR A 176 9.66 -5.01 -17.63
CA THR A 176 9.57 -3.76 -18.38
C THR A 176 10.54 -3.74 -19.57
N ASP A 177 11.80 -4.12 -19.36
CA ASP A 177 12.79 -4.19 -20.43
C ASP A 177 12.42 -5.23 -21.51
N THR A 178 11.90 -6.38 -21.07
CA THR A 178 11.46 -7.45 -21.98
C THR A 178 10.26 -7.02 -22.83
N ILE A 179 9.29 -6.34 -22.22
CA ILE A 179 8.12 -5.81 -22.92
C ILE A 179 8.53 -4.71 -23.89
N ASP A 180 9.44 -3.80 -23.52
CA ASP A 180 9.97 -2.80 -24.45
C ASP A 180 10.67 -3.44 -25.66
N SER A 181 11.47 -4.48 -25.43
CA SER A 181 12.08 -5.26 -26.50
C SER A 181 11.04 -5.95 -27.39
N ASN A 182 9.95 -6.46 -26.80
CA ASN A 182 8.84 -7.07 -27.53
C ASN A 182 8.13 -6.04 -28.42
N ILE A 183 7.82 -4.86 -27.89
CA ILE A 183 7.19 -3.76 -28.64
C ILE A 183 8.05 -3.40 -29.86
N LYS A 184 9.37 -3.24 -29.67
CA LYS A 184 10.32 -2.99 -30.77
C LYS A 184 10.30 -4.11 -31.80
N SER A 185 10.25 -5.36 -31.35
CA SER A 185 10.18 -6.54 -32.22
C SER A 185 8.89 -6.57 -33.04
N MET A 186 7.74 -6.22 -32.43
CA MET A 186 6.47 -6.09 -33.14
C MET A 186 6.54 -5.03 -34.24
N TYR A 187 7.10 -3.85 -33.96
CA TYR A 187 7.30 -2.82 -34.98
C TYR A 187 8.21 -3.28 -36.11
N SER A 188 9.26 -4.04 -35.80
CA SER A 188 10.13 -4.64 -36.81
C SER A 188 9.38 -5.63 -37.71
N ILE A 189 8.53 -6.49 -37.13
CA ILE A 189 7.69 -7.44 -37.87
C ILE A 189 6.71 -6.69 -38.80
N ILE A 190 6.08 -5.63 -38.32
CA ILE A 190 5.16 -4.81 -39.13
C ILE A 190 5.89 -4.23 -40.33
N ALA A 191 7.05 -3.59 -40.12
CA ALA A 191 7.84 -3.03 -41.21
C ALA A 191 8.24 -4.10 -42.24
N LYS A 192 8.62 -5.30 -41.77
CA LYS A 192 8.99 -6.41 -42.66
C LYS A 192 7.78 -6.96 -43.42
N SER A 193 6.61 -7.03 -42.80
CA SER A 193 5.37 -7.43 -43.44
C SER A 193 4.98 -6.49 -44.58
N GLU A 194 5.16 -5.17 -44.38
CA GLU A 194 4.93 -4.18 -45.44
C GLU A 194 5.92 -4.33 -46.60
N GLU A 195 7.20 -4.58 -46.31
CA GLU A 195 8.22 -4.83 -47.33
C GLU A 195 7.89 -6.06 -48.17
N ILE A 196 7.47 -7.15 -47.52
CA ILE A 196 7.03 -8.38 -48.19
C ILE A 196 5.81 -8.10 -49.07
N SER A 197 4.81 -7.40 -48.55
CA SER A 197 3.59 -7.04 -49.29
C SER A 197 3.91 -6.23 -50.56
N LYS A 198 4.82 -5.26 -50.46
CA LYS A 198 5.30 -4.48 -51.62
C LYS A 198 6.04 -5.36 -52.63
N SER A 199 6.85 -6.31 -52.18
CA SER A 199 7.53 -7.27 -53.05
C SER A 199 6.54 -8.19 -53.78
N MET A 200 5.51 -8.67 -53.08
CA MET A 200 4.46 -9.53 -53.66
C MET A 200 3.68 -8.85 -54.79
N ASN A 201 3.44 -7.54 -54.73
CA ASN A 201 2.77 -6.83 -55.81
C ASN A 201 3.51 -6.97 -57.16
N LYS A 202 4.85 -6.96 -57.15
CA LYS A 202 5.65 -7.18 -58.36
C LYS A 202 5.48 -8.60 -58.91
N ALA A 203 5.41 -9.60 -58.02
CA ALA A 203 5.17 -10.98 -58.41
C ALA A 203 3.78 -11.16 -59.05
N GLU A 204 2.75 -10.48 -58.52
CA GLU A 204 1.40 -10.50 -59.07
C GLU A 204 1.32 -9.87 -60.47
N GLN A 205 2.03 -8.75 -60.68
CA GLN A 205 2.16 -8.13 -62.00
C GLN A 205 2.81 -9.09 -63.01
N MET A 206 3.89 -9.77 -62.60
CA MET A 206 4.56 -10.78 -63.44
C MET A 206 3.63 -11.94 -63.78
N ALA A 207 2.89 -12.48 -62.79
CA ALA A 207 1.92 -13.54 -63.02
C ALA A 207 0.83 -13.13 -64.04
N THR A 208 0.42 -11.87 -64.02
CA THR A 208 -0.54 -11.32 -64.99
C THR A 208 0.05 -11.25 -66.40
N ARG A 209 1.32 -10.82 -66.53
CA ARG A 209 2.03 -10.84 -67.82
C ARG A 209 2.15 -12.24 -68.39
N ILE A 210 2.48 -13.23 -67.56
CA ILE A 210 2.57 -14.65 -67.97
C ILE A 210 1.21 -15.15 -68.47
N ARG A 211 0.12 -14.85 -67.75
CA ARG A 211 -1.25 -15.22 -68.18
C ARG A 211 -1.59 -14.62 -69.54
N GLU A 212 -1.24 -13.36 -69.77
CA GLU A 212 -1.51 -12.71 -71.07
C GLU A 212 -0.69 -13.31 -72.20
N ILE A 213 0.60 -13.62 -71.98
CA ILE A 213 1.42 -14.32 -72.96
C ILE A 213 0.79 -15.67 -73.33
N ARG A 214 0.36 -16.45 -72.32
CA ARG A 214 -0.32 -17.73 -72.57
C ARG A 214 -1.58 -17.55 -73.42
N ARG A 215 -2.43 -16.57 -73.09
CA ARG A 215 -3.64 -16.26 -73.86
C ARG A 215 -3.33 -15.93 -75.33
N LEU A 216 -2.26 -15.16 -75.57
CA LEU A 216 -1.83 -14.83 -76.93
C LEU A 216 -1.34 -16.07 -77.68
N VAL A 217 -0.57 -16.95 -77.03
CA VAL A 217 -0.11 -18.22 -77.59
C VAL A 217 -1.31 -19.10 -77.98
N ASP A 218 -2.27 -19.29 -77.08
CA ASP A 218 -3.47 -20.11 -77.34
C ASP A 218 -4.27 -19.58 -78.56
N MET A 219 -4.34 -18.26 -78.73
CA MET A 219 -5.02 -17.62 -79.87
C MET A 219 -4.27 -17.83 -81.19
N PHE A 220 -2.94 -17.82 -81.17
CA PHE A 220 -2.12 -18.15 -82.34
C PHE A 220 -2.24 -19.63 -82.72
N GLU A 221 -2.26 -20.53 -81.74
CA GLU A 221 -2.45 -21.97 -81.98
C GLU A 221 -3.83 -22.27 -82.57
N ALA A 222 -4.90 -21.60 -82.12
CA ALA A 222 -6.25 -21.79 -82.64
C ALA A 222 -6.47 -21.23 -84.07
N ALA A 223 -5.56 -20.38 -84.55
CA ALA A 223 -5.61 -19.77 -85.88
C ALA A 223 -4.80 -20.54 -86.94
N LEU A 224 -4.05 -21.57 -86.53
CA LEU A 224 -3.28 -22.49 -87.37
C LEU A 224 -4.05 -23.81 -87.60
#